data_AF-A0A935NRZ7-F1
#
_entry.id   AF-A0A935NRZ7-F1
#
_cell.length_a   1.000
_cell.length_b   1.000
_cell.length_c   1.000
_cell.angle_alpha   90.00
_cell.angle_beta   90.00
_cell.angle_gamma   90.00
#
_symmetry.space_group_name_H-M   'P 1'
#
loop_
_entity.id
_entity.type
_entity.pdbx_description
1 polymer ?
#
loop_
_entity_poly.entity_id
_entity_poly.type
_entity_poly.pdbx_seq_one_letter_code
_entity_poly.pdbx_strand_id
1 'polypeptide(L)'
;MIRCATALAAAMLVAACGKQGVELGQGGSVVSGSGGSAGAQGAAKELARCEAPVAVVSLVENQHGYVGIGRGGLPESPLPLVRVLMQQSGCFRIVDRHAGLDATVREQELKDKGVLRQDDTTVRKGRGIVAQYSVVPSLTFSEQDAGRQIGGILAQIPFLNKLAGAAEQVKLKEAQVVLLLTDNETTEQLSSATGAARTTDLGLGGLVIGKTGGAGGMGWSNTNEGKVIAAAFLDAHNHLVEQVRVLAAKPLPEPVRTSAKAK
;
A
#
# COMPACT_ATOMS: atom_id res chain seq x y z
N MET A 1 66.76 22.60 11.89
CA MET A 1 66.50 21.15 11.84
C MET A 1 66.02 20.71 13.22
N ILE A 2 65.02 19.82 13.24
CA ILE A 2 64.43 19.12 14.40
C ILE A 2 63.34 19.90 15.19
N ARG A 3 62.14 19.33 15.10
CA ARG A 3 60.84 19.68 15.70
C ARG A 3 60.74 19.10 17.11
N CYS A 4 60.01 19.74 18.02
CA CYS A 4 59.15 19.02 18.97
C CYS A 4 58.06 19.94 19.55
N ALA A 5 56.82 19.51 19.33
CA ALA A 5 55.58 20.12 19.78
C ALA A 5 55.26 19.71 21.22
N THR A 6 54.56 20.57 21.96
CA THR A 6 53.62 20.15 23.03
C THR A 6 52.57 21.24 23.21
N ALA A 7 51.45 21.11 22.52
CA ALA A 7 50.22 21.83 22.82
C ALA A 7 49.15 20.81 23.23
N LEU A 8 48.65 20.98 24.45
CA LEU A 8 47.40 20.50 25.05
C LEU A 8 46.64 19.40 24.30
N ALA A 9 46.56 18.22 24.92
CA ALA A 9 45.52 17.24 24.63
C ALA A 9 45.05 16.58 25.93
N ALA A 10 44.04 17.18 26.57
CA ALA A 10 43.26 16.53 27.63
C ALA A 10 41.90 17.21 27.78
N ALA A 11 40.92 16.84 26.95
CA ALA A 11 39.50 16.84 27.31
C ALA A 11 38.66 16.20 26.18
N MET A 12 37.60 15.51 26.59
CA MET A 12 36.52 14.91 25.80
C MET A 12 36.65 13.42 25.44
N LEU A 13 36.59 12.58 26.47
CA LEU A 13 35.81 11.34 26.41
C LEU A 13 34.33 11.71 26.60
N VAL A 14 33.61 12.00 25.51
CA VAL A 14 32.15 12.02 25.52
C VAL A 14 31.67 10.68 24.98
N ALA A 15 30.94 9.96 25.82
CA ALA A 15 30.33 8.67 25.55
C ALA A 15 29.46 8.70 24.29
N ALA A 16 29.91 8.02 23.23
CA ALA A 16 29.07 7.66 22.10
C ALA A 16 28.24 6.40 22.46
N CYS A 17 27.30 6.54 23.40
CA CYS A 17 26.16 5.62 23.47
C CYS A 17 25.19 6.01 22.34
N GLY A 18 25.41 5.45 21.15
CA GLY A 18 24.48 5.56 20.04
C GLY A 18 23.11 5.01 20.47
N LYS A 19 22.10 5.90 20.52
CA LYS A 19 20.71 5.50 20.63
C LYS A 19 20.33 4.78 19.33
N GLN A 20 20.36 3.45 19.33
CA GLN A 20 19.60 2.66 18.36
C GLN A 20 18.11 2.79 18.71
N GLY A 21 17.52 3.92 18.33
CA GLY A 21 16.08 4.15 18.41
C GLY A 21 15.44 3.86 17.06
N VAL A 22 14.34 3.09 17.05
CA VAL A 22 13.48 2.99 15.88
C VAL A 22 12.80 4.36 15.71
N GLU A 23 13.21 5.12 14.69
CA GLU A 23 12.58 6.41 14.38
C GLU A 23 11.24 6.18 13.70
N LEU A 24 10.17 6.63 14.38
CA LEU A 24 8.83 6.58 13.83
C LEU A 24 8.78 7.36 12.52
N GLY A 25 8.30 6.72 11.45
CA GLY A 25 7.87 7.42 10.25
C GLY A 25 8.89 7.63 9.13
N GLN A 26 10.01 6.91 9.10
CA GLN A 26 11.03 7.07 8.04
C GLN A 26 10.88 6.13 6.82
N GLY A 27 9.73 5.49 6.61
CA GLY A 27 9.49 4.58 5.48
C GLY A 27 9.07 5.32 4.21
N GLY A 28 9.99 5.54 3.25
CA GLY A 28 9.72 6.32 2.02
C GLY A 28 8.92 5.60 0.93
N SER A 29 7.61 5.40 1.15
CA SER A 29 6.63 4.91 0.15
C SER A 29 5.69 6.04 -0.30
N VAL A 30 5.20 5.98 -1.55
CA VAL A 30 4.15 6.88 -2.06
C VAL A 30 2.84 6.75 -1.29
N VAL A 31 2.54 5.54 -0.80
CA VAL A 31 1.43 5.29 0.10
C VAL A 31 1.96 5.28 1.52
N SER A 32 1.60 6.31 2.31
CA SER A 32 2.07 6.53 3.67
C SER A 32 0.98 7.17 4.52
N GLY A 33 1.13 7.17 5.85
CA GLY A 33 0.17 7.81 6.75
C GLY A 33 -1.10 7.00 6.97
N SER A 34 -2.25 7.67 7.10
CA SER A 34 -3.52 7.05 7.50
C SER A 34 -4.71 7.58 6.72
N GLY A 35 -5.77 6.78 6.65
CA GLY A 35 -7.10 7.21 6.21
C GLY A 35 -8.16 6.71 7.20
N GLY A 36 -9.34 7.34 7.21
CA GLY A 36 -10.43 6.95 8.11
C GLY A 36 -11.36 8.09 8.46
N SER A 37 -12.03 7.97 9.60
CA SER A 37 -13.04 8.94 10.08
C SER A 37 -12.51 10.36 10.33
N ALA A 38 -11.20 10.51 10.56
CA ALA A 38 -10.53 11.81 10.68
C ALA A 38 -10.01 12.36 9.34
N GLY A 39 -10.37 11.74 8.22
CA GLY A 39 -9.87 12.06 6.89
C GLY A 39 -8.49 11.45 6.60
N ALA A 40 -7.93 11.83 5.46
CA ALA A 40 -6.64 11.36 4.99
C ALA A 40 -5.48 12.19 5.57
N GLN A 41 -4.47 11.51 6.10
CA GLN A 41 -3.24 12.10 6.62
C GLN A 41 -2.05 11.47 5.89
N GLY A 42 -1.14 12.27 5.36
CA GLY A 42 0.05 11.77 4.65
C GLY A 42 -0.22 11.08 3.31
N ALA A 43 -1.43 11.26 2.75
CA ALA A 43 -1.77 10.74 1.43
C ALA A 43 -0.94 11.40 0.33
N ALA A 44 -0.60 10.62 -0.70
CA ALA A 44 0.06 11.11 -1.91
C ALA A 44 -0.71 12.28 -2.54
N LYS A 45 0.02 13.17 -3.22
CA LYS A 45 -0.58 14.33 -3.91
C LYS A 45 -1.35 13.90 -5.15
N GLU A 46 -0.87 12.84 -5.77
CA GLU A 46 -1.38 12.22 -6.99
C GLU A 46 -2.64 11.39 -6.71
N LEU A 47 -2.93 11.07 -5.43
CA LEU A 47 -4.09 10.26 -5.07
C LEU A 47 -5.40 11.01 -5.36
N ALA A 48 -6.26 10.41 -6.18
CA ALA A 48 -7.60 10.89 -6.44
C ALA A 48 -8.43 10.91 -5.14
N ARG A 49 -9.22 11.97 -4.93
CA ARG A 49 -10.06 12.14 -3.74
C ARG A 49 -11.51 12.46 -4.08
N CYS A 50 -12.42 12.01 -3.24
CA CYS A 50 -13.84 12.34 -3.30
C CYS A 50 -14.26 13.06 -2.02
N GLU A 51 -15.17 14.04 -2.14
CA GLU A 51 -15.73 14.75 -0.98
C GLU A 51 -16.65 13.86 -0.14
N ALA A 52 -17.29 12.87 -0.79
CA ALA A 52 -18.11 11.87 -0.16
C ALA A 52 -17.84 10.49 -0.78
N PRO A 53 -18.03 9.39 -0.01
CA PRO A 53 -17.89 8.04 -0.55
C PRO A 53 -18.95 7.79 -1.62
N VAL A 54 -18.54 7.22 -2.74
CA VAL A 54 -19.42 6.86 -3.88
C VAL A 54 -19.84 5.40 -3.86
N ALA A 55 -19.08 4.53 -3.17
CA ALA A 55 -19.35 3.11 -3.11
C ALA A 55 -18.96 2.50 -1.75
N VAL A 56 -19.67 1.44 -1.35
CA VAL A 56 -19.29 0.59 -0.22
C VAL A 56 -18.65 -0.70 -0.74
N VAL A 57 -17.39 -0.94 -0.38
CA VAL A 57 -16.58 -2.03 -0.95
C VAL A 57 -16.09 -2.99 0.12
N SER A 58 -15.92 -4.26 -0.25
CA SER A 58 -15.06 -5.20 0.47
C SER A 58 -13.82 -5.49 -0.35
N LEU A 59 -12.66 -5.51 0.32
CA LEU A 59 -11.42 -5.98 -0.28
C LEU A 59 -11.37 -7.49 -0.17
N VAL A 60 -11.11 -8.16 -1.28
CA VAL A 60 -11.11 -9.62 -1.38
C VAL A 60 -9.76 -10.09 -1.92
N GLU A 61 -9.19 -11.12 -1.32
CA GLU A 61 -7.94 -11.69 -1.83
C GLU A 61 -8.13 -12.37 -3.18
N ASN A 62 -7.10 -12.28 -4.02
CA ASN A 62 -7.03 -13.10 -5.22
C ASN A 62 -6.79 -14.57 -4.82
N GLN A 63 -7.75 -15.44 -5.15
CA GLN A 63 -7.68 -16.89 -4.87
C GLN A 63 -6.53 -17.59 -5.60
N HIS A 64 -6.04 -17.01 -6.70
CA HIS A 64 -4.89 -17.53 -7.45
C HIS A 64 -3.55 -17.02 -6.89
N GLY A 65 -3.59 -16.28 -5.79
CA GLY A 65 -2.44 -15.61 -5.20
C GLY A 65 -1.93 -14.44 -6.05
N TYR A 66 -0.73 -13.99 -5.70
CA TYR A 66 -0.07 -12.87 -6.36
C TYR A 66 1.30 -13.31 -6.87
N VAL A 67 1.49 -13.29 -8.18
CA VAL A 67 2.78 -13.64 -8.79
C VAL A 67 3.84 -12.70 -8.24
N GLY A 68 4.97 -13.22 -7.75
CA GLY A 68 6.14 -12.44 -7.32
C GLY A 68 6.08 -11.79 -5.93
N ILE A 69 4.92 -11.81 -5.25
CA ILE A 69 4.79 -11.40 -3.85
C ILE A 69 5.33 -12.50 -2.91
N GLY A 70 5.83 -12.12 -1.71
CA GLY A 70 6.42 -13.03 -0.72
C GLY A 70 7.89 -13.38 -0.98
N ARG A 71 8.46 -12.94 -2.11
CA ARG A 71 9.89 -13.03 -2.42
C ARG A 71 10.58 -11.70 -2.11
N GLY A 72 11.82 -11.74 -1.61
CA GLY A 72 12.66 -10.56 -1.44
C GLY A 72 12.16 -9.53 -0.41
N GLY A 73 11.31 -9.94 0.54
CA GLY A 73 10.81 -9.07 1.61
C GLY A 73 9.54 -8.29 1.30
N LEU A 74 8.84 -8.61 0.20
CA LEU A 74 7.52 -8.05 -0.10
C LEU A 74 6.42 -8.67 0.80
N PRO A 75 5.46 -7.87 1.30
CA PRO A 75 4.32 -8.39 2.06
C PRO A 75 3.46 -9.35 1.23
N GLU A 76 2.93 -10.41 1.85
CA GLU A 76 2.18 -11.49 1.18
C GLU A 76 0.86 -11.07 0.52
N SER A 77 0.36 -9.88 0.87
CA SER A 77 -0.90 -9.36 0.39
C SER A 77 -0.81 -7.86 0.08
N PRO A 78 -1.35 -7.40 -1.06
CA PRO A 78 -1.52 -5.99 -1.35
C PRO A 78 -2.79 -5.40 -0.70
N LEU A 79 -3.67 -6.20 -0.06
CA LEU A 79 -4.91 -5.65 0.53
C LEU A 79 -4.66 -4.56 1.56
N PRO A 80 -3.67 -4.63 2.47
CA PRO A 80 -3.39 -3.53 3.40
C PRO A 80 -3.00 -2.23 2.66
N LEU A 81 -2.22 -2.35 1.59
CA LEU A 81 -1.83 -1.23 0.73
C LEU A 81 -3.04 -0.60 0.04
N VAL A 82 -3.84 -1.41 -0.64
CA VAL A 82 -5.06 -0.96 -1.33
C VAL A 82 -6.08 -0.38 -0.34
N ARG A 83 -6.18 -0.94 0.87
CA ARG A 83 -7.03 -0.44 1.96
C ARG A 83 -6.68 0.98 2.34
N VAL A 84 -5.40 1.29 2.54
CA VAL A 84 -4.97 2.65 2.88
C VAL A 84 -5.24 3.62 1.74
N LEU A 85 -4.90 3.25 0.49
CA LEU A 85 -5.21 4.06 -0.70
C LEU A 85 -6.70 4.42 -0.77
N MET A 86 -7.57 3.41 -0.67
CA MET A 86 -9.01 3.59 -0.74
C MET A 86 -9.56 4.40 0.44
N GLN A 87 -9.07 4.18 1.66
CA GLN A 87 -9.45 4.99 2.82
C GLN A 87 -8.99 6.45 2.71
N GLN A 88 -7.79 6.69 2.17
CA GLN A 88 -7.25 8.02 1.96
C GLN A 88 -7.94 8.78 0.83
N SER A 89 -8.45 8.07 -0.18
CA SER A 89 -9.22 8.70 -1.27
C SER A 89 -10.55 9.30 -0.77
N GLY A 90 -11.14 8.73 0.28
CA GLY A 90 -12.51 9.05 0.71
C GLY A 90 -13.59 8.61 -0.29
N CYS A 91 -13.24 8.08 -1.46
CA CYS A 91 -14.19 7.62 -2.49
C CYS A 91 -14.90 6.32 -2.11
N PHE A 92 -14.31 5.54 -1.20
CA PHE A 92 -14.83 4.22 -0.85
C PHE A 92 -15.02 4.08 0.66
N ARG A 93 -16.16 3.53 1.07
CA ARG A 93 -16.32 3.02 2.42
C ARG A 93 -16.00 1.53 2.44
N ILE A 94 -14.98 1.16 3.20
CA ILE A 94 -14.51 -0.22 3.26
C ILE A 94 -15.23 -0.98 4.36
N VAL A 95 -15.72 -2.17 4.04
CA VAL A 95 -16.21 -3.17 4.99
C VAL A 95 -15.17 -4.28 5.09
N ASP A 96 -14.75 -4.60 6.32
CA ASP A 96 -13.85 -5.72 6.56
C ASP A 96 -14.64 -7.03 6.58
N ARG A 97 -14.34 -7.91 5.63
CA ARG A 97 -14.94 -9.26 5.49
C ARG A 97 -13.98 -10.38 5.88
N HIS A 98 -12.83 -10.01 6.46
CA HIS A 98 -11.80 -10.93 6.94
C HIS A 98 -11.67 -10.72 8.45
N ALA A 99 -10.49 -10.34 8.93
CA ALA A 99 -10.17 -10.20 10.36
C ALA A 99 -11.21 -9.39 11.17
N GLY A 100 -11.79 -8.34 10.58
CA GLY A 100 -12.81 -7.54 11.28
C GLY A 100 -14.15 -8.26 11.45
N LEU A 101 -14.56 -9.05 10.44
CA LEU A 101 -15.74 -9.90 10.53
C LEU A 101 -15.51 -11.04 11.52
N ASP A 102 -14.34 -11.68 11.44
CA ASP A 102 -13.97 -12.78 12.33
C ASP A 102 -13.97 -12.35 13.81
N ALA A 103 -13.43 -11.16 14.10
CA ALA A 103 -13.49 -10.56 15.43
C ALA A 103 -14.94 -10.34 15.88
N THR A 104 -15.81 -9.84 14.99
CA THR A 104 -17.23 -9.61 15.31
C THR A 104 -17.98 -10.91 15.59
N VAL A 105 -17.75 -11.95 14.78
CA VAL A 105 -18.32 -13.28 14.99
C VAL A 105 -17.85 -13.85 16.32
N ARG A 106 -16.55 -13.71 16.63
CA ARG A 106 -15.98 -14.17 17.90
C ARG A 106 -16.61 -13.49 19.11
N GLU A 107 -16.82 -12.18 19.07
CA GLU A 107 -17.53 -11.45 20.15
C GLU A 107 -18.97 -11.94 20.32
N GLN A 108 -19.67 -12.27 19.23
CA GLN A 108 -21.01 -12.86 19.31
C GLN A 108 -20.98 -14.26 19.95
N GLU A 109 -20.01 -15.10 19.64
CA GLU A 109 -19.86 -16.41 20.28
C GLU A 109 -19.59 -16.29 21.78
N LEU A 110 -18.72 -15.36 22.19
CA LEU A 110 -18.43 -15.10 23.60
C LEU A 110 -19.66 -14.59 24.35
N LYS A 111 -20.47 -13.76 23.68
CA LYS A 111 -21.76 -13.30 24.19
C LYS A 111 -22.74 -14.46 24.38
N ASP A 112 -22.90 -15.30 23.35
CA ASP A 112 -23.81 -16.44 23.37
C ASP A 112 -23.36 -17.49 24.42
N LYS A 113 -22.07 -17.55 24.75
CA LYS A 113 -21.50 -18.36 25.85
C LYS A 113 -21.57 -17.71 27.23
N GLY A 114 -22.09 -16.49 27.36
CA GLY A 114 -22.21 -15.78 28.64
C GLY A 114 -20.89 -15.32 29.25
N VAL A 115 -19.83 -15.19 28.45
CA VAL A 115 -18.49 -14.75 28.91
C VAL A 115 -18.42 -13.22 29.05
N LEU A 116 -19.19 -12.48 28.23
CA LEU A 116 -19.20 -11.02 28.24
C LEU A 116 -20.01 -10.45 29.41
N ARG A 117 -19.79 -9.17 29.75
CA ARG A 117 -20.51 -8.49 30.83
C ARG A 117 -21.98 -8.32 30.45
N GLN A 118 -22.88 -8.44 31.43
CA GLN A 118 -24.33 -8.50 31.17
C GLN A 118 -24.94 -7.18 30.63
N ASP A 119 -24.29 -6.05 30.87
CA ASP A 119 -24.68 -4.72 30.41
C ASP A 119 -24.09 -4.34 29.04
N ASP A 120 -23.35 -5.24 28.38
CA ASP A 120 -22.71 -4.95 27.09
C ASP A 120 -23.72 -4.93 25.93
N THR A 121 -24.00 -3.72 25.44
CA THR A 121 -24.93 -3.46 24.33
C THR A 121 -24.25 -3.19 22.98
N THR A 122 -22.92 -3.23 22.95
CA THR A 122 -22.10 -2.77 21.81
C THR A 122 -22.21 -3.67 20.58
N VAL A 123 -22.14 -5.00 20.74
CA VAL A 123 -22.18 -5.94 19.61
C VAL A 123 -23.57 -6.58 19.50
N ARG A 124 -24.30 -6.21 18.45
CA ARG A 124 -25.69 -6.63 18.18
C ARG A 124 -25.79 -7.35 16.83
N LYS A 125 -26.56 -8.45 16.80
CA LYS A 125 -26.91 -9.17 15.57
C LYS A 125 -27.63 -8.22 14.59
N GLY A 126 -27.35 -8.35 13.29
CA GLY A 126 -28.00 -7.58 12.22
C GLY A 126 -27.50 -6.14 12.01
N ARG A 127 -26.40 -5.73 12.65
CA ARG A 127 -25.81 -4.37 12.46
C ARG A 127 -24.69 -4.31 11.43
N GLY A 128 -24.36 -5.43 10.78
CA GLY A 128 -23.33 -5.50 9.75
C GLY A 128 -23.71 -4.68 8.51
N ILE A 129 -22.75 -3.94 7.96
CA ILE A 129 -22.95 -3.16 6.74
C ILE A 129 -22.68 -4.06 5.52
N VAL A 130 -23.57 -3.98 4.52
CA VAL A 130 -23.40 -4.69 3.25
C VAL A 130 -22.32 -4.02 2.40
N ALA A 131 -21.38 -4.80 1.88
CA ALA A 131 -20.51 -4.36 0.80
C ALA A 131 -21.31 -4.44 -0.51
N GLN A 132 -21.47 -3.31 -1.19
CA GLN A 132 -22.17 -3.24 -2.48
C GLN A 132 -21.31 -3.83 -3.59
N TYR A 133 -20.00 -3.66 -3.49
CA TYR A 133 -19.05 -4.15 -4.46
C TYR A 133 -17.90 -4.88 -3.78
N SER A 134 -17.24 -5.75 -4.53
CA SER A 134 -15.99 -6.39 -4.15
C SER A 134 -14.86 -5.88 -5.02
N VAL A 135 -13.73 -5.52 -4.41
CA VAL A 135 -12.50 -5.17 -5.12
C VAL A 135 -11.47 -6.27 -4.91
N VAL A 136 -11.02 -6.85 -6.01
CA VAL A 136 -9.96 -7.86 -6.05
C VAL A 136 -8.75 -7.23 -6.72
N PRO A 137 -7.64 -7.02 -5.99
CA PRO A 137 -6.39 -6.66 -6.63
C PRO A 137 -5.79 -7.88 -7.35
N SER A 138 -5.13 -7.62 -8.46
CA SER A 138 -4.31 -8.57 -9.19
C SER A 138 -2.98 -7.89 -9.52
N LEU A 139 -1.90 -8.64 -9.44
CA LEU A 139 -0.55 -8.16 -9.71
C LEU A 139 0.04 -8.99 -10.85
N THR A 140 0.47 -8.32 -11.90
CA THR A 140 1.16 -8.95 -13.03
C THR A 140 2.48 -8.22 -13.24
N PHE A 141 3.59 -8.85 -12.83
CA PHE A 141 4.90 -8.30 -13.12
C PHE A 141 5.21 -8.48 -14.60
N SER A 142 5.38 -7.37 -15.32
CA SER A 142 6.00 -7.40 -16.64
C SER A 142 7.52 -7.44 -16.48
N GLU A 143 8.20 -8.19 -17.34
CA GLU A 143 9.66 -8.29 -17.47
C GLU A 143 10.45 -9.15 -16.46
N GLN A 144 10.34 -10.48 -16.56
CA GLN A 144 11.49 -11.37 -16.30
C GLN A 144 12.39 -11.58 -17.55
N ASP A 145 11.93 -11.24 -18.75
CA ASP A 145 12.60 -11.67 -20.00
C ASP A 145 13.46 -10.61 -20.72
N ALA A 146 13.19 -9.30 -20.58
CA ALA A 146 13.95 -8.28 -21.32
C ALA A 146 15.44 -8.16 -20.90
N GLY A 147 15.76 -8.39 -19.62
CA GLY A 147 17.14 -8.36 -19.12
C GLY A 147 17.99 -9.55 -19.59
N ARG A 148 17.35 -10.71 -19.76
CA ARG A 148 18.01 -11.97 -20.14
C ARG A 148 18.33 -12.01 -21.63
N GLN A 149 17.46 -11.44 -22.47
CA GLN A 149 17.65 -11.40 -23.91
C GLN A 149 18.73 -10.39 -24.32
N ILE A 150 18.75 -9.20 -23.69
CA ILE A 150 19.79 -8.19 -23.94
C ILE A 150 21.13 -8.61 -23.31
N GLY A 151 21.12 -9.20 -22.12
CA GLY A 151 22.34 -9.78 -21.50
C GLY A 151 22.94 -10.93 -22.32
N GLY A 152 22.10 -11.77 -22.93
CA GLY A 152 22.54 -12.86 -23.82
C GLY A 152 23.17 -12.38 -25.12
N ILE A 153 22.65 -11.31 -25.73
CA ILE A 153 23.21 -10.70 -26.95
C ILE A 153 24.53 -9.97 -26.64
N LEU A 154 24.59 -9.24 -25.52
CA LEU A 154 25.82 -8.54 -25.10
C LEU A 154 26.95 -9.50 -24.69
N ALA A 155 26.61 -10.69 -24.19
CA ALA A 155 27.58 -11.74 -23.87
C ALA A 155 28.24 -12.37 -25.12
N GLN A 156 27.61 -12.27 -26.30
CA GLN A 156 28.14 -12.79 -27.55
C GLN A 156 29.11 -11.82 -28.25
N ILE A 157 29.19 -10.56 -27.82
CA ILE A 157 30.11 -9.58 -28.38
C ILE A 157 31.45 -9.62 -27.61
N PRO A 158 32.56 -10.04 -28.24
CA PRO A 158 33.87 -10.00 -27.59
C PRO A 158 34.21 -8.56 -27.19
N PHE A 159 34.80 -8.38 -26.01
CA PHE A 159 35.03 -7.11 -25.27
C PHE A 159 33.86 -6.55 -24.44
N LEU A 160 32.60 -6.90 -24.72
CA LEU A 160 31.44 -6.49 -23.90
C LEU A 160 31.00 -7.54 -22.87
N ASN A 161 31.55 -8.75 -22.95
CA ASN A 161 31.33 -9.83 -21.98
C ASN A 161 31.69 -9.48 -20.52
N LYS A 162 32.57 -8.50 -20.28
CA LYS A 162 32.90 -8.00 -18.93
C LYS A 162 31.82 -7.07 -18.35
N LEU A 163 30.97 -6.50 -19.21
CA LEU A 163 29.79 -5.71 -18.82
C LEU A 163 28.54 -6.59 -18.67
N ALA A 164 28.55 -7.82 -19.18
CA ALA A 164 27.45 -8.76 -19.02
C ALA A 164 27.17 -9.10 -17.53
N GLY A 165 28.20 -9.09 -16.67
CA GLY A 165 28.05 -9.23 -15.22
C GLY A 165 27.43 -8.01 -14.52
N ALA A 166 27.36 -6.84 -15.20
CA ALA A 166 26.64 -5.67 -14.69
C ALA A 166 25.15 -5.68 -15.08
N ALA A 167 24.74 -6.55 -16.01
CA ALA A 167 23.34 -6.71 -16.43
C ALA A 167 22.53 -7.62 -15.48
N GLU A 168 23.15 -8.27 -14.50
CA GLU A 168 22.42 -9.05 -13.47
C GLU A 168 21.72 -8.13 -12.44
N GLN A 169 21.98 -6.82 -12.48
CA GLN A 169 21.36 -5.79 -11.64
C GLN A 169 20.27 -4.96 -12.33
N VAL A 170 19.77 -5.34 -13.52
CA VAL A 170 18.50 -4.78 -14.03
C VAL A 170 17.32 -5.45 -13.31
N LYS A 171 17.27 -5.25 -11.99
CA LYS A 171 16.16 -5.60 -11.10
C LYS A 171 15.06 -4.55 -11.24
N LEU A 172 13.92 -5.01 -11.74
CA LEU A 172 12.58 -4.39 -11.80
C LEU A 172 12.54 -3.01 -12.43
N LYS A 173 12.21 -3.00 -13.71
CA LYS A 173 11.95 -1.75 -14.43
C LYS A 173 10.50 -1.35 -14.39
N GLU A 174 9.55 -2.27 -14.20
CA GLU A 174 8.12 -1.95 -14.26
C GLU A 174 7.29 -2.90 -13.40
N ALA A 175 6.19 -2.41 -12.82
CA ALA A 175 5.12 -3.24 -12.27
C ALA A 175 3.80 -2.83 -12.91
N GLN A 176 2.98 -3.82 -13.27
CA GLN A 176 1.63 -3.62 -13.74
C GLN A 176 0.65 -4.31 -12.78
N VAL A 177 -0.43 -3.63 -12.44
CA VAL A 177 -1.45 -4.14 -11.53
C VAL A 177 -2.83 -3.92 -12.13
N VAL A 178 -3.80 -4.66 -11.63
CA VAL A 178 -5.20 -4.52 -11.99
C VAL A 178 -6.05 -4.52 -10.73
N LEU A 179 -7.00 -3.60 -10.62
CA LEU A 179 -8.07 -3.63 -9.64
C LEU A 179 -9.37 -4.00 -10.35
N LEU A 180 -9.97 -5.12 -9.95
CA LEU A 180 -11.23 -5.61 -10.48
C LEU A 180 -12.35 -5.25 -9.51
N LEU A 181 -13.39 -4.60 -10.01
CA LEU A 181 -14.59 -4.24 -9.25
C LEU A 181 -15.78 -5.05 -9.74
N THR A 182 -16.40 -5.79 -8.83
CA THR A 182 -17.58 -6.61 -9.09
C THR A 182 -18.75 -6.16 -8.24
N ASP A 183 -19.94 -6.05 -8.84
CA ASP A 183 -21.18 -5.82 -8.11
C ASP A 183 -21.61 -7.10 -7.38
N ASN A 184 -21.80 -7.00 -6.06
CA ASN A 184 -22.18 -8.15 -5.24
C ASN A 184 -23.65 -8.55 -5.42
N GLU A 185 -24.48 -7.69 -6.00
CA GLU A 185 -25.90 -7.95 -6.26
C GLU A 185 -26.12 -8.68 -7.58
N THR A 186 -25.45 -8.23 -8.65
CA THR A 186 -25.64 -8.77 -10.00
C THR A 186 -24.54 -9.73 -10.44
N THR A 187 -23.44 -9.84 -9.67
CA THR A 187 -22.20 -10.55 -10.04
C THR A 187 -21.50 -10.01 -11.29
N GLU A 188 -21.91 -8.83 -11.77
CA GLU A 188 -21.32 -8.16 -12.91
C GLU A 188 -19.96 -7.55 -12.56
N GLN A 189 -18.93 -7.82 -13.37
CA GLN A 189 -17.65 -7.12 -13.27
C GLN A 189 -17.76 -5.76 -13.97
N LEU A 190 -18.03 -4.73 -13.18
CA LEU A 190 -18.32 -3.38 -13.67
C LEU A 190 -17.09 -2.64 -14.18
N SER A 191 -15.91 -2.92 -13.60
CA SER A 191 -14.70 -2.20 -13.96
C SER A 191 -13.47 -3.05 -13.73
N SER A 192 -12.49 -2.91 -14.63
CA SER A 192 -11.11 -3.32 -14.45
C SER A 192 -10.24 -2.09 -14.67
N ALA A 193 -9.50 -1.71 -13.63
CA ALA A 193 -8.61 -0.55 -13.69
C ALA A 193 -7.17 -1.04 -13.60
N THR A 194 -6.40 -0.80 -14.66
CA THR A 194 -4.98 -1.13 -14.67
C THR A 194 -4.16 0.05 -14.17
N GLY A 195 -2.98 -0.24 -13.63
CA GLY A 195 -2.01 0.80 -13.28
C GLY A 195 -0.60 0.27 -13.47
N ALA A 196 0.31 1.18 -13.78
CA ALA A 196 1.71 0.83 -14.03
C ALA A 196 2.65 1.86 -13.41
N ALA A 197 3.83 1.40 -13.00
CA ALA A 197 4.89 2.29 -12.56
C ALA A 197 6.26 1.71 -12.90
N ARG A 198 7.24 2.59 -13.08
CA ARG A 198 8.63 2.22 -13.39
C ARG A 198 9.63 3.00 -12.56
N THR A 199 10.79 2.38 -12.30
CA THR A 199 11.83 2.94 -11.41
C THR A 199 12.43 4.25 -11.92
N THR A 200 12.50 4.47 -13.23
CA THR A 200 12.99 5.73 -13.81
C THR A 200 12.10 6.92 -13.48
N ASP A 201 10.79 6.72 -13.39
CA ASP A 201 9.84 7.81 -13.07
C ASP A 201 9.91 8.22 -11.59
N LEU A 202 10.32 7.28 -10.72
CA LEU A 202 10.60 7.54 -9.30
C LEU A 202 11.92 8.31 -9.09
N GLY A 203 12.84 8.29 -10.06
CA GLY A 203 14.21 8.80 -9.91
C GLY A 203 14.56 10.09 -10.67
N LEU A 204 13.90 10.38 -11.81
CA LEU A 204 14.35 11.42 -12.75
C LEU A 204 13.36 12.58 -13.02
N GLY A 205 12.08 12.51 -12.64
CA GLY A 205 11.16 13.57 -13.10
C GLY A 205 9.74 13.72 -12.54
N GLY A 206 9.28 12.97 -11.53
CA GLY A 206 7.88 13.14 -11.09
C GLY A 206 7.55 12.80 -9.65
N LEU A 207 8.38 12.01 -8.98
CA LEU A 207 8.13 11.56 -7.62
C LEU A 207 9.39 11.82 -6.78
N VAL A 208 9.58 13.06 -6.36
CA VAL A 208 10.53 13.39 -5.29
C VAL A 208 9.97 12.80 -3.99
N ILE A 209 10.08 11.49 -3.83
CA ILE A 209 9.89 10.76 -2.56
C ILE A 209 11.16 11.01 -1.74
N GLY A 210 11.39 12.28 -1.43
CA GLY A 210 12.63 12.78 -0.87
C GLY A 210 12.49 12.95 0.64
N LYS A 211 13.13 12.06 1.40
CA LYS A 211 13.79 12.26 2.72
C LYS A 211 13.10 13.07 3.83
N THR A 212 11.89 13.60 3.65
CA THR A 212 11.30 14.65 4.52
C THR A 212 9.78 14.55 4.68
N GLY A 213 9.12 13.50 4.17
CA GLY A 213 7.68 13.34 4.38
C GLY A 213 7.19 11.91 4.21
N GLY A 214 6.43 11.44 5.19
CA GLY A 214 5.50 10.32 5.02
C GLY A 214 5.81 9.10 5.89
N ALA A 215 4.99 8.91 6.92
CA ALA A 215 5.17 7.90 7.95
C ALA A 215 4.88 6.47 7.46
N GLY A 216 5.76 5.54 7.86
CA GLY A 216 5.48 4.10 7.99
C GLY A 216 4.91 3.42 6.76
N GLY A 217 5.76 2.96 5.84
CA GLY A 217 5.29 2.08 4.78
C GLY A 217 5.04 0.67 5.31
N MET A 218 3.92 0.08 4.89
CA MET A 218 3.43 -1.25 5.30
C MET A 218 4.26 -2.40 4.68
N GLY A 219 5.57 -2.43 4.90
CA GLY A 219 6.51 -3.36 4.23
C GLY A 219 6.74 -3.06 2.75
N TRP A 220 5.78 -2.43 2.07
CA TRP A 220 5.84 -1.97 0.68
C TRP A 220 6.83 -0.82 0.43
N SER A 221 7.30 -0.12 1.48
CA SER A 221 8.33 0.92 1.36
C SER A 221 9.76 0.40 1.37
N ASN A 222 9.97 -0.87 1.75
CA ASN A 222 11.27 -1.36 2.17
C ASN A 222 12.19 -1.70 1.00
N THR A 223 11.62 -1.94 -0.17
CA THR A 223 12.32 -2.39 -1.38
C THR A 223 11.92 -1.51 -2.57
N ASN A 224 12.77 -1.44 -3.60
CA ASN A 224 12.45 -0.65 -4.80
C ASN A 224 11.27 -1.30 -5.54
N GLU A 225 11.26 -2.63 -5.59
CA GLU A 225 10.17 -3.52 -5.95
C GLU A 225 8.85 -3.03 -5.34
N GLY A 226 8.82 -2.90 -4.01
CA GLY A 226 7.62 -2.55 -3.25
C GLY A 226 7.13 -1.15 -3.55
N LYS A 227 8.05 -0.19 -3.74
CA LYS A 227 7.71 1.19 -4.11
C LYS A 227 7.06 1.29 -5.49
N VAL A 228 7.58 0.54 -6.46
CA VAL A 228 7.01 0.49 -7.82
C VAL A 228 5.63 -0.15 -7.79
N ILE A 229 5.44 -1.25 -7.06
CA ILE A 229 4.13 -1.89 -6.91
C ILE A 229 3.15 -0.94 -6.19
N ALA A 230 3.60 -0.23 -5.16
CA ALA A 230 2.78 0.76 -4.44
C ALA A 230 2.33 1.91 -5.36
N ALA A 231 3.23 2.40 -6.23
CA ALA A 231 2.90 3.41 -7.23
C ALA A 231 1.93 2.87 -8.29
N ALA A 232 2.11 1.65 -8.77
CA ALA A 232 1.19 1.02 -9.73
C ALA A 232 -0.22 0.85 -9.15
N PHE A 233 -0.35 0.48 -7.86
CA PHE A 233 -1.65 0.40 -7.19
C PHE A 233 -2.30 1.76 -6.95
N LEU A 234 -1.51 2.81 -6.69
CA LEU A 234 -2.02 4.18 -6.63
C LEU A 234 -2.60 4.60 -7.99
N ASP A 235 -1.87 4.34 -9.07
CA ASP A 235 -2.30 4.64 -10.44
C ASP A 235 -3.59 3.88 -10.81
N ALA A 236 -3.62 2.57 -10.57
CA ALA A 236 -4.82 1.74 -10.78
C ALA A 236 -6.00 2.21 -9.94
N HIS A 237 -5.77 2.66 -8.71
CA HIS A 237 -6.80 3.21 -7.85
C HIS A 237 -7.40 4.50 -8.44
N ASN A 238 -6.57 5.39 -8.99
CA ASN A 238 -7.05 6.61 -9.62
C ASN A 238 -7.94 6.32 -10.83
N HIS A 239 -7.51 5.41 -11.72
CA HIS A 239 -8.34 4.96 -12.83
C HIS A 239 -9.64 4.30 -12.36
N LEU A 240 -9.60 3.52 -11.28
CA LEU A 240 -10.80 2.91 -10.70
C LEU A 240 -11.78 3.98 -10.19
N VAL A 241 -11.28 5.02 -9.53
CA VAL A 241 -12.10 6.14 -9.04
C VAL A 241 -12.85 6.82 -10.20
N GLU A 242 -12.21 7.00 -11.35
CA GLU A 242 -12.86 7.57 -12.54
C GLU A 242 -14.05 6.72 -13.01
N GLN A 243 -13.88 5.39 -13.06
CA GLN A 243 -14.95 4.47 -13.46
C GLN A 243 -16.09 4.42 -12.43
N VAL A 244 -15.78 4.48 -11.14
CA VAL A 244 -16.80 4.38 -10.09
C VAL A 244 -17.62 5.66 -9.95
N ARG A 245 -17.04 6.83 -10.26
CA ARG A 245 -17.75 8.11 -10.17
C ARG A 245 -18.94 8.23 -11.12
N VAL A 246 -18.94 7.49 -12.22
CA VAL A 246 -20.04 7.48 -13.19
C VAL A 246 -21.12 6.43 -12.88
N LEU A 247 -20.89 5.57 -11.88
CA LEU A 247 -21.90 4.60 -11.46
C LEU A 247 -23.07 5.32 -10.79
N ALA A 248 -24.28 4.80 -11.02
CA ALA A 248 -25.46 5.25 -10.32
C ALA A 248 -25.27 5.06 -8.81
N ALA A 249 -25.58 6.10 -8.02
CA ALA A 249 -25.40 6.07 -6.58
C ALA A 249 -26.32 5.02 -5.93
N LYS A 250 -25.73 3.97 -5.34
CA LYS A 250 -26.45 3.07 -4.44
C LYS A 250 -26.61 3.75 -3.07
N PRO A 251 -27.75 3.59 -2.38
CA PRO A 251 -27.96 4.17 -1.05
C PRO A 251 -26.83 3.76 -0.11
N LEU A 252 -26.17 4.74 0.50
CA LEU A 252 -25.10 4.48 1.44
C LEU A 252 -25.70 4.19 2.83
N PRO A 253 -25.37 3.03 3.45
CA PRO A 253 -25.63 2.78 4.87
C PRO A 253 -25.21 3.95 5.79
N GLU A 254 -25.79 4.05 6.98
CA GLU A 254 -25.42 5.07 7.97
C GLU A 254 -23.95 4.91 8.41
N PRO A 255 -23.14 5.99 8.46
CA PRO A 255 -21.76 5.91 8.93
C PRO A 255 -21.69 5.67 10.45
N VAL A 256 -20.55 5.17 10.91
CA VAL A 256 -20.26 5.07 12.34
C VAL A 256 -20.19 6.48 12.94
N ARG A 257 -20.85 6.69 14.09
CA ARG A 257 -20.84 7.99 14.77
C ARG A 257 -19.41 8.36 15.19
N THR A 258 -18.98 9.56 14.81
CA THR A 258 -17.70 10.14 15.20
C THR A 258 -17.92 11.29 16.18
N SER A 259 -17.02 11.44 17.15
CA SER A 259 -17.04 12.60 18.08
C SER A 259 -16.61 13.90 17.41
N ALA A 260 -15.89 13.83 16.29
CA ALA A 260 -15.56 14.98 15.47
C ALA A 260 -16.84 15.48 14.77
N LYS A 261 -17.17 16.77 14.94
CA LYS A 261 -18.16 17.45 14.09
C LYS A 261 -17.73 17.27 12.64
N ALA A 262 -18.63 16.75 11.79
CA ALA A 262 -18.48 16.86 10.35
C ALA A 262 -18.15 18.32 10.03
N LYS A 263 -16.97 18.55 9.47
CA LYS A 263 -16.52 19.88 9.07
C LYS A 263 -16.69 20.00 7.56
#